data_AF-A0A318J135-F1
#
_entry.id   AF-A0A318J135-F1
#
_cell.length_a   1.000
_cell.length_b   1.000
_cell.length_c   1.000
_cell.angle_alpha   90.00
_cell.angle_beta   90.00
_cell.angle_gamma   90.00
#
_symmetry.space_group_name_H-M   'P 1'
#
loop_
_entity.id
_entity.type
_entity.pdbx_description
1 polymer ?
#
loop_
_entity_poly.entity_id
_entity_poly.type
_entity_poly.pdbx_seq_one_letter_code
_entity_poly.pdbx_strand_id
1 'polypeptide(L)'
;MSTTTEPSMYERPEKPDWPLNAIPRPWVEKLFRMMLSTYGAKFADLWRGINLDDVKRSWGIELNKLSPEQLKAGMENLMALPKAPNLPEFIGHCRAARAEQAAAAAPKLADEKRADQATVDANLGHIRAASARLMTKEPTAEWAFKLIIRGKSASGKPLPFAVVTCATDAITSSAGKRVGDSCADPELKRQYAEIRQTVVDDYRTRGKPLWDVR
;
A
#
# COMPACT_ATOMS: atom_id res chain seq x y z
N MET A 1 42.49 -45.44 -42.56
CA MET A 1 42.21 -45.59 -41.12
C MET A 1 41.25 -44.48 -40.73
N SER A 2 39.95 -44.76 -40.75
CA SER A 2 38.91 -43.78 -40.42
C SER A 2 38.65 -43.87 -38.92
N THR A 3 39.05 -42.85 -38.18
CA THR A 3 38.71 -42.72 -36.76
C THR A 3 37.28 -42.19 -36.66
N THR A 4 36.34 -43.09 -36.38
CA THR A 4 35.00 -42.75 -35.90
C THR A 4 35.14 -42.27 -34.47
N THR A 5 35.07 -40.96 -34.25
CA THR A 5 34.97 -40.36 -32.91
C THR A 5 33.53 -40.52 -32.44
N GLU A 6 33.30 -41.35 -31.43
CA GLU A 6 32.01 -41.46 -30.75
C GLU A 6 31.65 -40.13 -30.07
N PRO A 7 30.40 -39.63 -30.19
CA PRO A 7 29.96 -38.44 -29.50
C PRO A 7 29.85 -38.69 -27.99
N SER A 8 30.44 -37.79 -27.21
CA SER A 8 30.51 -37.86 -25.75
C SER A 8 29.12 -37.80 -25.11
N MET A 9 28.79 -38.78 -24.27
CA MET A 9 27.53 -38.92 -23.54
C MET A 9 27.23 -37.82 -22.48
N TYR A 10 28.05 -36.76 -22.45
CA TYR A 10 27.96 -35.64 -21.51
C TYR A 10 27.72 -34.28 -22.18
N GLU A 11 27.26 -34.26 -23.44
CA GLU A 11 26.70 -33.04 -24.01
C GLU A 11 25.50 -32.62 -23.15
N ARG A 12 25.69 -31.55 -22.37
CA ARG A 12 24.61 -30.87 -21.64
C ARG A 12 23.50 -30.63 -22.65
N PRO A 13 22.25 -31.05 -22.39
CA PRO A 13 21.15 -30.79 -23.30
C PRO A 13 21.17 -29.30 -23.63
N GLU A 14 21.29 -28.97 -24.92
CA GLU A 14 21.30 -27.59 -25.37
C GLU A 14 20.09 -26.89 -24.74
N LYS A 15 20.30 -25.65 -24.25
CA LYS A 15 19.21 -24.88 -23.64
C LYS A 15 18.04 -24.90 -24.62
N PRO A 16 16.80 -25.19 -24.19
CA PRO A 16 15.68 -25.21 -25.11
C PRO A 16 15.62 -23.88 -25.86
N ASP A 17 15.44 -23.96 -27.17
CA ASP A 17 15.37 -22.80 -28.08
C ASP A 17 14.27 -21.81 -27.69
N TRP A 18 13.42 -22.14 -26.73
CA TRP A 18 12.42 -21.26 -26.14
C TRP A 18 12.41 -21.38 -24.61
N PRO A 19 12.30 -20.27 -23.86
CA PRO A 19 12.27 -20.31 -22.40
C PRO A 19 11.07 -21.10 -21.86
N LEU A 20 11.32 -21.99 -20.89
CA LEU A 20 10.28 -22.83 -20.26
C LEU A 20 9.26 -22.02 -19.44
N ASN A 21 9.66 -20.83 -18.95
CA ASN A 21 8.82 -19.91 -18.19
C ASN A 21 8.07 -18.90 -19.08
N ALA A 22 8.05 -19.12 -20.39
CA ALA A 22 7.32 -18.29 -21.34
C ALA A 22 6.09 -19.02 -21.89
N ILE A 23 5.10 -18.23 -22.33
CA ILE A 23 4.00 -18.79 -23.12
C ILE A 23 4.53 -19.39 -24.43
N PRO A 24 3.81 -20.34 -25.07
CA PRO A 24 4.26 -20.98 -26.30
C PRO A 24 4.63 -19.98 -27.40
N ARG A 25 5.77 -20.18 -28.06
CA ARG A 25 6.26 -19.32 -29.17
C ARG A 25 5.20 -19.00 -30.23
N PRO A 26 4.38 -19.95 -30.72
CA PRO A 26 3.37 -19.66 -31.73
C PRO A 26 2.31 -18.64 -31.27
N TRP A 27 2.07 -18.53 -29.96
CA TRP A 27 1.11 -17.57 -29.41
C TRP A 27 1.68 -16.15 -29.47
N VAL A 28 2.96 -15.98 -29.13
CA VAL A 28 3.66 -14.69 -29.27
C VAL A 28 3.72 -14.28 -30.74
N GLU A 29 4.02 -15.20 -31.65
CA GLU A 29 4.06 -14.92 -33.09
C GLU A 29 2.69 -14.53 -33.66
N LYS A 30 1.62 -15.18 -33.20
CA LYS A 30 0.25 -14.79 -33.55
C LYS A 30 -0.08 -13.38 -33.05
N LEU A 31 0.33 -13.02 -31.83
CA LEU A 31 0.14 -11.68 -31.28
C LEU A 31 0.90 -10.63 -32.10
N PHE A 32 2.17 -10.88 -32.42
CA PHE A 32 2.97 -9.96 -33.23
C PHE A 32 2.41 -9.79 -34.64
N ARG A 33 1.93 -10.87 -35.28
CA ARG A 33 1.22 -10.79 -36.55
C ARG A 33 -0.02 -9.90 -36.45
N MET A 34 -0.80 -10.04 -35.38
CA MET A 34 -1.99 -9.22 -35.16
C MET A 34 -1.62 -7.75 -34.98
N MET A 35 -0.64 -7.42 -34.13
CA MET A 35 -0.17 -6.04 -33.95
C MET A 35 0.38 -5.44 -35.24
N LEU A 36 1.11 -6.23 -36.03
CA LEU A 36 1.60 -5.80 -37.34
C LEU A 36 0.43 -5.52 -38.31
N SER A 37 -0.61 -6.35 -38.31
CA SER A 37 -1.82 -6.12 -39.12
C SER A 37 -2.63 -4.89 -38.66
N THR A 38 -2.68 -4.62 -37.35
CA THR A 38 -3.44 -3.48 -36.80
C THR A 38 -2.72 -2.14 -36.99
N TYR A 39 -1.41 -2.10 -36.77
CA TYR A 39 -0.65 -0.84 -36.73
C TYR A 39 0.31 -0.65 -37.92
N GLY A 40 0.54 -1.68 -38.72
CA GLY A 40 1.37 -1.63 -39.91
C GLY A 40 2.83 -1.25 -39.61
N ALA A 41 3.39 -0.42 -40.48
CA ALA A 41 4.80 0.01 -40.41
C ALA A 41 5.19 0.61 -39.05
N LYS A 42 4.27 1.32 -38.38
CA LYS A 42 4.53 1.93 -37.07
C LYS A 42 4.93 0.90 -36.01
N PHE A 43 4.36 -0.31 -36.04
CA PHE A 43 4.77 -1.37 -35.12
C PHE A 43 6.10 -2.00 -35.52
N ALA A 44 6.34 -2.19 -36.83
CA ALA A 44 7.62 -2.69 -37.32
C ALA A 44 8.78 -1.74 -36.96
N ASP A 45 8.54 -0.43 -37.00
CA ASP A 45 9.53 0.60 -36.69
C ASP A 45 10.03 0.56 -35.24
N LEU A 46 9.21 0.10 -34.29
CA LEU A 46 9.61 -0.05 -32.88
C LEU A 46 10.79 -1.02 -32.69
N TRP A 47 10.96 -1.96 -33.62
CA TRP A 47 11.93 -3.05 -33.52
C TRP A 47 13.06 -2.94 -34.54
N ARG A 48 13.16 -1.79 -35.23
CA ARG A 48 14.19 -1.54 -36.24
C ARG A 48 15.58 -1.59 -35.60
N GLY A 49 16.45 -2.47 -36.12
CA GLY A 49 17.82 -2.62 -35.62
C GLY A 49 17.95 -3.45 -34.34
N ILE A 50 16.88 -4.12 -33.88
CA ILE A 50 16.86 -4.95 -32.67
C ILE A 50 16.67 -6.42 -33.07
N ASN A 51 17.28 -7.34 -32.32
CA ASN A 51 17.03 -8.77 -32.47
C ASN A 51 15.59 -9.13 -32.08
N LEU A 52 14.74 -9.40 -33.08
CA LEU A 52 13.32 -9.68 -32.86
C LEU A 52 13.07 -10.97 -32.06
N ASP A 53 13.97 -11.95 -32.13
CA ASP A 53 13.81 -13.19 -31.36
C ASP A 53 13.99 -12.95 -29.86
N ASP A 54 14.92 -12.08 -29.46
CA ASP A 54 15.11 -11.70 -28.05
C ASP A 54 13.92 -10.90 -27.51
N VAL A 55 13.34 -10.04 -28.36
CA VAL A 55 12.11 -9.31 -28.04
C VAL A 55 10.96 -10.31 -27.81
N LYS A 56 10.75 -11.25 -28.74
CA LYS A 56 9.68 -12.26 -28.62
C LYS A 56 9.86 -13.14 -27.38
N ARG A 57 11.09 -13.53 -27.03
CA ARG A 57 11.38 -14.27 -25.79
C ARG A 57 10.97 -13.46 -24.56
N SER A 58 11.35 -12.18 -24.52
CA SER A 58 11.00 -11.27 -23.42
C SER A 58 9.50 -11.09 -23.28
N TRP A 59 8.79 -10.91 -24.41
CA TRP A 59 7.33 -10.89 -24.43
C TRP A 59 6.75 -12.21 -23.92
N GLY A 60 7.27 -13.35 -24.36
CA GLY A 60 6.80 -14.67 -23.93
C GLY A 60 6.86 -14.87 -22.42
N ILE A 61 7.95 -14.44 -21.77
CA ILE A 61 8.15 -14.53 -20.33
C ILE A 61 7.17 -13.61 -19.57
N GLU A 62 7.04 -12.36 -20.02
CA GLU A 62 6.18 -11.39 -19.32
C GLU A 62 4.68 -11.69 -19.51
N LEU A 63 4.28 -12.15 -20.70
CA LEU A 63 2.91 -12.57 -20.97
C LEU A 63 2.51 -13.79 -20.13
N ASN A 64 3.45 -14.65 -19.74
CA ASN A 64 3.18 -15.80 -18.87
C ASN A 64 2.74 -15.39 -17.44
N LYS A 65 2.97 -14.13 -17.05
CA LYS A 65 2.51 -13.59 -15.76
C LYS A 65 1.06 -13.12 -15.78
N LEU A 66 0.41 -13.09 -16.94
CA LEU A 66 -1.00 -12.73 -17.08
C LEU A 66 -1.88 -13.97 -16.99
N SER A 67 -3.10 -13.79 -16.46
CA SER A 67 -4.12 -14.83 -16.60
C SER A 67 -4.59 -14.96 -18.05
N PRO A 68 -5.06 -16.13 -18.50
CA PRO A 68 -5.61 -16.32 -19.84
C PRO A 68 -6.71 -15.31 -20.18
N GLU A 69 -7.54 -14.94 -19.19
CA GLU A 69 -8.62 -13.96 -19.35
C GLU A 69 -8.09 -12.54 -19.54
N GLN A 70 -7.02 -12.17 -18.84
CA GLN A 70 -6.36 -10.87 -19.02
C GLN A 70 -5.75 -10.74 -20.41
N LEU A 71 -5.07 -11.81 -20.87
CA LEU A 71 -4.48 -11.83 -22.21
C LEU A 71 -5.56 -11.73 -23.28
N LYS A 72 -6.64 -12.52 -23.16
CA LYS A 72 -7.79 -12.48 -24.06
C LYS A 72 -8.42 -11.09 -24.10
N ALA A 73 -8.69 -10.49 -22.95
CA ALA A 73 -9.30 -9.16 -22.85
C ALA A 73 -8.44 -8.07 -23.52
N GLY A 74 -7.11 -8.10 -23.33
CA GLY A 74 -6.22 -7.15 -23.99
C GLY A 74 -6.07 -7.38 -25.49
N MET A 75 -6.15 -8.63 -25.95
CA MET A 75 -6.15 -8.94 -27.39
C MET A 75 -7.43 -8.46 -28.09
N GLU A 76 -8.59 -8.68 -27.48
CA GLU A 76 -9.90 -8.25 -28.02
C GLU A 76 -10.00 -6.71 -28.11
N ASN A 77 -9.34 -5.99 -27.21
CA ASN A 77 -9.38 -4.53 -27.14
C ASN A 77 -8.16 -3.83 -27.72
N LEU A 78 -7.32 -4.53 -28.48
CA LEU A 78 -6.10 -3.97 -29.07
C LEU A 78 -6.40 -2.75 -29.97
N MET A 79 -7.51 -2.79 -30.71
CA MET A 79 -7.93 -1.68 -31.59
C MET A 79 -8.36 -0.41 -30.84
N ALA A 80 -8.60 -0.48 -29.52
CA ALA A 80 -8.87 0.70 -28.70
C ALA A 80 -7.63 1.56 -28.47
N LEU A 81 -6.42 1.01 -28.70
CA LEU A 81 -5.18 1.75 -28.54
C LEU A 81 -4.85 2.55 -29.82
N PRO A 82 -4.65 3.88 -29.73
CA PRO A 82 -4.39 4.73 -30.89
C PRO A 82 -2.98 4.55 -31.48
N LYS A 83 -2.05 3.97 -30.71
CA LYS A 83 -0.68 3.66 -31.12
C LYS A 83 -0.35 2.21 -30.79
N ALA A 84 0.62 1.66 -31.51
CA ALA A 84 1.14 0.33 -31.21
C ALA A 84 1.80 0.32 -29.82
N PRO A 85 1.37 -0.56 -28.90
CA PRO A 85 1.93 -0.61 -27.56
C PRO A 85 3.30 -1.31 -27.53
N ASN A 86 4.17 -0.87 -26.62
CA ASN A 86 5.31 -1.68 -26.18
C ASN A 86 4.87 -2.75 -25.16
N LEU A 87 5.80 -3.60 -24.71
CA LEU A 87 5.49 -4.71 -23.80
C LEU A 87 4.86 -4.25 -22.47
N PRO A 88 5.48 -3.34 -21.67
CA PRO A 88 4.85 -2.82 -20.46
C PRO A 88 3.46 -2.20 -20.68
N GLU A 89 3.31 -1.42 -21.76
CA GLU A 89 2.03 -0.81 -22.12
C GLU A 89 0.96 -1.87 -22.41
N PHE A 90 1.32 -2.93 -23.15
CA PHE A 90 0.40 -4.03 -23.46
C PHE A 90 0.00 -4.82 -22.21
N ILE A 91 0.93 -5.11 -21.30
CA ILE A 91 0.64 -5.75 -20.00
C ILE A 91 -0.34 -4.90 -19.17
N GLY A 92 -0.10 -3.59 -19.10
CA GLY A 92 -0.99 -2.65 -18.43
C GLY A 92 -2.39 -2.65 -19.04
N HIS A 93 -2.46 -2.64 -20.37
CA HIS A 93 -3.72 -2.69 -21.12
C HIS A 93 -4.50 -3.99 -20.85
N CYS A 94 -3.86 -5.16 -20.89
CA CYS A 94 -4.50 -6.44 -20.57
C CYS A 94 -5.15 -6.44 -19.17
N ARG A 95 -4.44 -5.90 -18.17
CA ARG A 95 -4.95 -5.82 -16.79
C ARG A 95 -6.13 -4.85 -16.67
N ALA A 96 -6.01 -3.66 -17.28
CA ALA A 96 -7.06 -2.65 -17.28
C ALA A 96 -8.32 -3.15 -17.99
N ALA A 97 -8.19 -3.72 -19.20
CA ALA A 97 -9.30 -4.26 -19.96
C ALA A 97 -10.06 -5.34 -19.18
N ARG A 98 -9.34 -6.24 -18.49
CA ARG A 98 -9.99 -7.27 -17.65
C ARG A 98 -10.71 -6.67 -16.45
N ALA A 99 -10.12 -5.67 -15.80
CA ALA A 99 -10.74 -4.98 -14.67
C ALA A 99 -12.01 -4.24 -15.09
N GLU A 100 -12.01 -3.60 -16.26
CA GLU A 100 -13.18 -2.94 -16.83
C GLU A 100 -14.28 -3.95 -17.19
N GLN A 101 -13.93 -5.07 -17.84
CA GLN A 101 -14.88 -6.16 -18.09
C GLN A 101 -15.46 -6.74 -16.79
N ALA A 102 -14.65 -6.89 -15.74
CA ALA A 102 -15.13 -7.33 -14.42
C ALA A 102 -16.10 -6.32 -13.82
N ALA A 103 -15.80 -5.02 -13.90
CA ALA A 103 -16.65 -3.95 -13.40
C ALA A 103 -17.97 -3.87 -14.17
N ALA A 104 -17.94 -4.04 -15.49
CA ALA A 104 -19.13 -4.04 -16.33
C ALA A 104 -20.04 -5.24 -16.08
N ALA A 105 -19.46 -6.41 -15.79
CA ALA A 105 -20.20 -7.63 -15.45
C ALA A 105 -20.60 -7.72 -13.96
N ALA A 106 -20.10 -6.83 -13.11
CA ALA A 106 -20.41 -6.83 -11.69
C ALA A 106 -21.92 -6.60 -11.51
N PRO A 107 -22.58 -7.37 -10.62
CA PRO A 107 -24.00 -7.17 -10.34
C PRO A 107 -24.20 -5.75 -9.84
N LYS A 108 -25.00 -4.98 -10.58
CA LYS A 108 -25.42 -3.66 -10.13
C LYS A 108 -26.37 -3.83 -8.95
N LEU A 109 -26.28 -2.93 -7.98
CA LEU A 109 -27.25 -2.88 -6.88
C LEU A 109 -28.63 -2.66 -7.49
N ALA A 110 -29.55 -3.60 -7.26
CA ALA A 110 -30.90 -3.55 -7.81
C ALA A 110 -31.80 -2.55 -7.07
N ASP A 111 -31.41 -2.15 -5.86
CA ASP A 111 -32.15 -1.18 -5.06
C ASP A 111 -31.67 0.23 -5.36
N GLU A 112 -32.44 0.94 -6.19
CA GLU A 112 -32.23 2.35 -6.52
C GLU A 112 -32.98 3.28 -5.55
N LYS A 113 -33.73 2.75 -4.58
CA LYS A 113 -34.48 3.60 -3.65
C LYS A 113 -33.53 4.35 -2.75
N ARG A 114 -33.75 5.65 -2.64
CA ARG A 114 -33.05 6.48 -1.66
C ARG A 114 -33.38 5.94 -0.26
N ALA A 115 -32.34 5.59 0.50
CA ALA A 115 -32.48 5.21 1.90
C ALA A 115 -33.15 6.34 2.70
N ASP A 116 -34.00 5.99 3.66
CA ASP A 116 -34.57 6.96 4.58
C ASP A 116 -33.48 7.60 5.47
N GLN A 117 -33.80 8.75 6.06
CA GLN A 117 -32.82 9.51 6.85
C GLN A 117 -32.33 8.74 8.08
N ALA A 118 -33.20 7.93 8.70
CA ALA A 118 -32.83 7.13 9.88
C ALA A 118 -31.78 6.07 9.53
N THR A 119 -31.93 5.42 8.38
CA THR A 119 -31.00 4.43 7.84
C THR A 119 -29.67 5.09 7.47
N VAL A 120 -29.70 6.28 6.87
CA VAL A 120 -28.50 7.06 6.57
C VAL A 120 -27.74 7.41 7.86
N ASP A 121 -28.43 7.91 8.88
CA ASP A 121 -27.81 8.30 10.14
C ASP A 121 -27.21 7.10 10.89
N ALA A 122 -27.90 5.96 10.89
CA ALA A 122 -27.39 4.71 11.44
C ALA A 122 -26.12 4.24 10.72
N ASN A 123 -26.14 4.21 9.39
CA ASN A 123 -24.98 3.83 8.57
C ASN A 123 -23.79 4.77 8.77
N LEU A 124 -24.03 6.08 8.84
CA LEU A 124 -23.01 7.07 9.15
C LEU A 124 -22.45 6.87 10.57
N GLY A 125 -23.28 6.49 11.53
CA GLY A 125 -22.86 6.09 12.87
C GLY A 125 -21.89 4.91 12.84
N HIS A 126 -22.23 3.84 12.10
CA HIS A 126 -21.36 2.67 11.93
C HIS A 126 -20.02 3.02 11.27
N ILE A 127 -20.05 3.84 10.21
CA ILE A 127 -18.84 4.30 9.51
C ILE A 127 -17.95 5.10 10.46
N ARG A 128 -18.52 6.04 11.22
CA ARG A 128 -17.77 6.85 12.20
C ARG A 128 -17.14 5.99 13.29
N ALA A 129 -17.85 4.99 13.80
CA ALA A 129 -17.33 4.10 14.82
C ALA A 129 -16.19 3.21 14.28
N ALA A 130 -16.32 2.71 13.06
CA ALA A 130 -15.27 1.93 12.39
C ALA A 130 -14.05 2.79 12.07
N SER A 131 -14.25 4.00 11.54
CA SER A 131 -13.17 4.91 11.16
C SER A 131 -12.46 5.52 12.38
N ALA A 132 -13.14 5.71 13.51
CA ALA A 132 -12.53 6.19 14.75
C ALA A 132 -11.39 5.28 15.25
N ARG A 133 -11.40 3.98 14.91
CA ARG A 133 -10.31 3.06 15.23
C ARG A 133 -9.10 3.20 14.30
N LEU A 134 -9.33 3.64 13.06
CA LEU A 134 -8.29 3.87 12.06
C LEU A 134 -7.65 5.26 12.22
N MET A 135 -8.42 6.24 12.71
CA MET A 135 -7.91 7.55 13.09
C MET A 135 -7.10 7.42 14.39
N THR A 136 -5.79 7.18 14.28
CA THR A 136 -4.90 7.23 15.44
C THR A 136 -4.93 8.63 16.02
N LYS A 137 -5.47 8.78 17.25
CA LYS A 137 -5.29 10.01 18.02
C LYS A 137 -3.79 10.23 18.19
N GLU A 138 -3.29 11.43 17.88
CA GLU A 138 -1.89 11.77 18.13
C GLU A 138 -1.53 11.40 19.58
N PRO A 139 -0.40 10.69 19.82
CA PRO A 139 0.04 10.41 21.18
C PRO A 139 0.25 11.72 21.95
N THR A 140 -0.60 11.98 22.95
CA THR A 140 -0.49 13.17 23.81
C THR A 140 0.06 12.79 25.18
N ALA A 141 0.62 13.77 25.91
CA ALA A 141 1.05 13.57 27.30
C ALA A 141 -0.13 13.52 28.30
N GLU A 142 -1.39 13.51 27.84
CA GLU A 142 -2.57 13.57 28.71
C GLU A 142 -2.65 12.37 29.66
N TRP A 143 -2.12 11.22 29.22
CA TRP A 143 -2.04 10.02 30.07
C TRP A 143 -1.28 10.27 31.38
N ALA A 144 -0.27 11.14 31.37
CA ALA A 144 0.56 11.41 32.54
C ALA A 144 -0.23 12.19 33.60
N PHE A 145 -0.98 13.21 33.19
CA PHE A 145 -1.87 13.96 34.08
C PHE A 145 -2.93 13.06 34.70
N LYS A 146 -3.61 12.24 33.88
CA LYS A 146 -4.61 11.28 34.36
C LYS A 146 -4.02 10.27 35.34
N LEU A 147 -2.77 9.86 35.13
CA LEU A 147 -2.07 8.93 36.02
C LEU A 147 -1.77 9.56 37.39
N ILE A 148 -1.32 10.82 37.41
CA ILE A 148 -1.05 11.57 38.64
C ILE A 148 -2.35 11.82 39.42
N ILE A 149 -3.43 12.24 38.74
CA ILE A 149 -4.76 12.42 39.35
C ILE A 149 -5.26 11.10 39.96
N ARG A 150 -5.11 9.99 39.24
CA ARG A 150 -5.53 8.67 39.74
C ARG A 150 -4.69 8.20 40.93
N GLY A 151 -3.41 8.58 40.99
CA GLY A 151 -2.46 8.23 42.06
C GLY A 151 -2.13 6.74 42.22
N LYS A 152 -2.75 5.86 41.42
CA LYS A 152 -2.62 4.39 41.49
C LYS A 152 -2.52 3.78 40.09
N SER A 153 -1.98 2.57 40.01
CA SER A 153 -1.98 1.77 38.78
C SER A 153 -3.41 1.39 38.38
N ALA A 154 -3.59 0.86 37.16
CA ALA A 154 -4.88 0.32 36.71
C ALA A 154 -5.40 -0.82 37.62
N SER A 155 -4.49 -1.55 38.29
CA SER A 155 -4.80 -2.60 39.27
C SER A 155 -4.96 -2.09 40.71
N GLY A 156 -4.97 -0.77 40.92
CA GLY A 156 -5.17 -0.15 42.25
C GLY A 156 -3.93 -0.16 43.15
N LYS A 157 -2.78 -0.63 42.66
CA LYS A 157 -1.51 -0.65 43.41
C LYS A 157 -0.84 0.74 43.41
N PRO A 158 0.02 1.06 44.38
CA PRO A 158 0.84 2.28 44.36
C PRO A 158 1.67 2.38 43.08
N LEU A 159 1.90 3.61 42.60
CA LEU A 159 2.70 3.85 41.41
C LEU A 159 4.19 3.61 41.70
N PRO A 160 4.89 2.77 40.91
CA PRO A 160 6.33 2.63 41.01
C PRO A 160 7.06 3.95 40.73
N PHE A 161 8.21 4.17 41.37
CA PHE A 161 9.00 5.39 41.22
C PHE A 161 9.34 5.73 39.76
N ALA A 162 9.74 4.73 38.96
CA ALA A 162 10.05 4.92 37.55
C ALA A 162 8.83 5.42 36.74
N VAL A 163 7.63 4.92 37.05
CA VAL A 163 6.39 5.33 36.40
C VAL A 163 6.04 6.78 36.74
N VAL A 164 6.23 7.17 38.00
CA VAL A 164 6.04 8.57 38.43
C VAL A 164 7.04 9.48 37.70
N THR A 165 8.31 9.05 37.58
CA THR A 165 9.35 9.82 36.88
C THR A 165 9.00 10.02 35.41
N CYS A 166 8.59 8.97 34.69
CA CYS A 166 8.16 9.09 33.29
C CYS A 166 6.96 10.02 33.14
N ALA A 167 6.00 9.97 34.08
CA ALA A 167 4.85 10.85 34.06
C ALA A 167 5.24 12.32 34.30
N THR A 168 6.11 12.59 35.28
CA THR A 168 6.56 13.96 35.55
C THR A 168 7.42 14.52 34.43
N ASP A 169 8.30 13.72 33.82
CA ASP A 169 9.05 14.11 32.62
C ASP A 169 8.11 14.46 31.46
N ALA A 170 7.10 13.63 31.20
CA ALA A 170 6.10 13.92 30.18
C ALA A 170 5.30 15.22 30.47
N ILE A 171 4.94 15.48 31.73
CA ILE A 171 4.23 16.71 32.15
C ILE A 171 5.09 17.97 31.97
N THR A 172 6.38 17.89 32.28
CA THR A 172 7.29 19.04 32.12
C THR A 172 7.62 19.34 30.65
N SER A 173 7.47 18.36 29.76
CA SER A 173 7.77 18.52 28.34
C SER A 173 6.84 19.50 27.59
N SER A 174 7.23 19.86 26.36
CA SER A 174 6.39 20.63 25.42
C SER A 174 5.08 19.90 25.07
N ALA A 175 5.06 18.58 25.07
CA ALA A 175 3.84 17.79 24.91
C ALA A 175 2.91 17.93 26.13
N GLY A 176 3.47 17.98 27.34
CA GLY A 176 2.72 18.24 28.57
C GLY A 176 2.11 19.64 28.61
N LYS A 177 2.85 20.66 28.14
CA LYS A 177 2.33 22.04 27.99
C LYS A 177 1.13 22.09 27.05
N ARG A 178 1.24 21.47 25.87
CA ARG A 178 0.16 21.43 24.86
C ARG A 178 -1.14 20.83 25.40
N VAL A 179 -1.07 19.83 26.27
CA VAL A 179 -2.27 19.21 26.88
C VAL A 179 -3.11 20.24 27.66
N GLY A 180 -2.47 21.11 28.43
CA GLY A 180 -3.16 22.18 29.15
C GLY A 180 -3.75 23.23 28.20
N ASP A 181 -2.98 23.61 27.17
CA ASP A 181 -3.41 24.60 26.18
C ASP A 181 -4.61 24.12 25.35
N SER A 182 -4.62 22.84 24.97
CA SER A 182 -5.67 22.20 24.15
C SER A 182 -6.85 21.64 24.95
N CYS A 183 -6.83 21.72 26.28
CA CYS A 183 -7.92 21.20 27.11
C CYS A 183 -9.17 22.09 26.98
N ALA A 184 -10.28 21.50 26.52
CA ALA A 184 -11.54 22.22 26.31
C ALA A 184 -12.38 22.36 27.60
N ASP A 185 -12.22 21.44 28.55
CA ASP A 185 -12.92 21.45 29.84
C ASP A 185 -12.25 22.44 30.80
N PRO A 186 -12.93 23.51 31.25
CA PRO A 186 -12.34 24.54 32.11
C PRO A 186 -11.83 24.03 33.46
N GLU A 187 -12.53 23.08 34.07
CA GLU A 187 -12.17 22.54 35.39
C GLU A 187 -10.94 21.63 35.26
N LEU A 188 -10.98 20.73 34.27
CA LEU A 188 -9.85 19.84 33.99
C LEU A 188 -8.60 20.63 33.57
N LYS A 189 -8.78 21.71 32.79
CA LYS A 189 -7.70 22.62 32.40
C LYS A 189 -7.02 23.25 33.62
N ARG A 190 -7.81 23.68 34.61
CA ARG A 190 -7.29 24.23 35.88
C ARG A 190 -6.49 23.16 36.64
N GLN A 191 -7.04 21.95 36.78
CA GLN A 191 -6.36 20.86 37.47
C GLN A 191 -5.03 20.49 36.78
N TYR A 192 -5.01 20.40 35.45
CA TYR A 192 -3.78 20.15 34.70
C TYR A 192 -2.74 21.26 34.87
N ALA A 193 -3.17 22.53 34.90
CA ALA A 193 -2.29 23.66 35.13
C ALA A 193 -1.65 23.61 36.55
N GLU A 194 -2.44 23.33 37.58
CA GLU A 194 -1.96 23.21 38.96
C GLU A 194 -0.97 22.05 39.13
N ILE A 195 -1.28 20.88 38.54
CA ILE A 195 -0.37 19.72 38.55
C ILE A 195 0.94 20.06 37.84
N ARG A 196 0.86 20.66 36.64
CA ARG A 196 2.06 21.01 35.88
C ARG A 196 2.92 22.01 36.64
N GLN A 197 2.31 23.04 37.22
CA GLN A 197 3.02 24.06 38.00
C GLN A 197 3.77 23.42 39.17
N THR A 198 3.08 22.56 39.93
CA THR A 198 3.67 21.85 41.08
C THR A 198 4.87 20.99 40.67
N VAL A 199 4.75 20.22 39.59
CA VAL A 199 5.84 19.36 39.09
C VAL A 199 7.02 20.18 38.56
N VAL A 200 6.76 21.27 37.83
CA VAL A 200 7.80 22.16 37.30
C VAL A 200 8.57 22.82 38.45
N ASP A 201 7.87 23.27 39.49
CA ASP A 201 8.51 23.90 40.64
C ASP A 201 9.34 22.89 41.43
N ASP A 202 8.86 21.65 41.63
CA ASP A 202 9.66 20.58 42.24
C ASP A 202 10.93 20.27 41.42
N TYR A 203 10.83 20.24 40.08
CA TYR A 203 11.99 20.05 39.21
C TYR A 203 13.01 21.19 39.36
N ARG A 204 12.55 22.44 39.41
CA ARG A 204 13.41 23.62 39.64
C ARG A 204 14.09 23.56 40.99
N THR A 205 13.36 23.24 42.06
CA THR A 205 13.90 23.10 43.41
C THR A 205 14.97 22.00 43.49
N ARG A 206 14.79 20.91 42.74
CA ARG A 206 15.75 19.79 42.67
C ARG A 206 16.88 19.99 41.66
N GLY A 207 16.94 21.13 40.96
CA GLY A 207 17.94 21.40 39.93
C GLY A 207 17.86 20.47 38.72
N LYS A 208 16.70 19.86 38.47
CA LYS A 208 16.47 18.98 37.31
C LYS A 208 16.22 19.80 36.05
N PRO A 209 16.66 19.32 34.87
CA PRO A 209 16.36 19.99 33.61
C PRO A 209 14.86 19.92 33.31
N LEU A 210 14.30 21.03 32.84
CA LEU A 210 12.98 21.05 32.23
C LEU A 210 13.13 20.68 30.75
N TRP A 211 12.37 19.69 30.29
CA TRP A 211 12.46 19.16 28.94
C TRP A 211 11.76 20.09 27.93
N ASP A 212 12.34 21.25 27.66
CA ASP A 212 11.91 22.11 26.55
C ASP A 212 12.79 21.83 25.33
N VAL A 213 12.21 21.24 24.29
CA VAL A 213 12.85 21.22 22.97
C VAL A 213 12.49 22.58 22.37
N ARG A 214 13.51 23.44 22.21
CA ARG A 214 13.46 24.78 21.61
C ARG A 214 12.36 24.97 20.57
#